data_AF-A0AAW2WP09-F1
#
_entry.id   AF-A0AAW2WP09-F1
#
_cell.length_a   1.000
_cell.length_b   1.000
_cell.length_c   1.000
_cell.angle_alpha   90.00
_cell.angle_beta   90.00
_cell.angle_gamma   90.00
#
_symmetry.space_group_name_H-M   'P 1'
#
loop_
_entity.id
_entity.type
_entity.pdbx_description
1 polymer ?
#
loop_
_entity_poly.entity_id
_entity_poly.type
_entity_poly.pdbx_seq_one_letter_code
_entity_poly.pdbx_strand_id
1 'polypeptide(L)'
;MSLSPTSKSKLQKKRLSQDQVQLLEASFDAAKKLEPERKFQLARELGVPPRQIAIWYQNKRARWKNQSLELDYGALQVRLEAALADKKQLEKEVDSLRGELKRAHDMLFGLRQAQAQACVSAPPGSCLSSCCDEGAGSSPNEDVGCSATWQNGDALQFEELYACLMLGAGRGSNSCGPIIPDGVNERDFWV
;
A
#
# COMPACT_ATOMS: atom_id res chain seq x y z
N MET A 1 72.19 -14.76 -6.76
CA MET A 1 70.93 -15.43 -7.10
C MET A 1 69.80 -14.43 -6.93
N SER A 2 69.40 -13.77 -8.01
CA SER A 2 68.33 -12.78 -8.05
C SER A 2 66.99 -13.49 -8.28
N LEU A 3 66.10 -13.45 -7.29
CA LEU A 3 64.72 -13.90 -7.45
C LEU A 3 63.85 -12.69 -7.82
N SER A 4 63.24 -12.78 -8.99
CA SER A 4 62.30 -11.83 -9.58
C SER A 4 61.03 -11.64 -8.75
N PRO A 5 60.50 -10.41 -8.61
CA PRO A 5 59.15 -10.22 -8.09
C PRO A 5 58.12 -10.61 -9.15
N THR A 6 57.31 -11.63 -8.87
CA THR A 6 56.14 -11.97 -9.67
C THR A 6 55.09 -10.88 -9.50
N SER A 7 54.98 -10.04 -10.53
CA SER A 7 53.89 -9.08 -10.70
C SER A 7 52.56 -9.84 -10.75
N LYS A 8 51.86 -9.89 -9.60
CA LYS A 8 50.46 -10.30 -9.53
C LYS A 8 49.66 -9.25 -10.30
N SER A 9 49.37 -9.56 -11.55
CA SER A 9 48.57 -8.72 -12.44
C SER A 9 47.29 -8.30 -11.71
N LYS A 10 47.17 -7.00 -11.45
CA LYS A 10 45.91 -6.33 -11.06
C LYS A 10 44.81 -6.93 -11.93
N LEU A 11 43.92 -7.70 -11.33
CA LEU A 11 42.77 -8.34 -11.98
C LEU A 11 42.04 -7.21 -12.71
N GLN A 12 42.30 -7.09 -14.01
CA GLN A 12 41.87 -5.91 -14.75
C GLN A 12 40.35 -5.92 -14.72
N LYS A 13 39.78 -4.84 -14.20
CA LYS A 13 38.34 -4.53 -14.26
C LYS A 13 37.96 -4.29 -15.72
N LYS A 14 38.10 -5.30 -16.58
CA LYS A 14 37.61 -5.22 -17.95
C LYS A 14 36.09 -5.31 -17.87
N ARG A 15 35.43 -4.28 -18.38
CA ARG A 15 33.99 -4.29 -18.64
C ARG A 15 33.67 -5.50 -19.51
N LEU A 16 32.52 -6.12 -19.25
CA LEU A 16 31.99 -7.14 -20.16
C LEU A 16 31.63 -6.45 -21.47
N SER A 17 31.91 -7.10 -22.61
CA SER A 17 31.48 -6.59 -23.92
C SER A 17 29.96 -6.66 -24.03
N GLN A 18 29.39 -5.88 -24.97
CA GLN A 18 27.95 -5.88 -25.18
C GLN A 18 27.41 -7.26 -25.59
N ASP A 19 28.17 -8.03 -26.38
CA ASP A 19 27.80 -9.39 -26.76
C ASP A 19 27.84 -10.35 -25.57
N GLN A 20 28.83 -10.20 -24.67
CA GLN A 20 28.90 -10.97 -23.43
C GLN A 20 27.71 -10.68 -22.52
N VAL A 21 27.32 -9.40 -22.41
CA VAL A 21 26.15 -8.99 -21.62
C VAL A 21 24.87 -9.58 -22.23
N GLN A 22 24.67 -9.50 -23.54
CA GLN A 22 23.50 -10.07 -24.21
C GLN A 22 23.33 -11.57 -23.94
N LEU A 23 24.42 -12.35 -23.99
CA LEU A 23 24.34 -13.79 -23.70
C LEU A 23 24.02 -14.07 -22.23
N LEU A 24 24.58 -13.27 -21.32
CA LEU A 24 24.26 -13.36 -19.89
C LEU A 24 22.80 -12.99 -19.61
N GLU A 25 22.26 -12.00 -20.32
CA GLU A 25 20.85 -11.61 -20.22
C GLU A 25 19.92 -12.71 -20.73
N ALA A 26 20.18 -13.27 -21.92
CA ALA A 26 19.41 -14.40 -22.44
C ALA A 26 19.42 -15.59 -21.48
N SER A 27 20.59 -15.91 -20.90
CA SER A 27 20.72 -16.96 -19.89
C SER A 27 19.98 -16.63 -18.60
N PHE A 28 19.97 -15.37 -18.16
CA PHE A 28 19.24 -14.92 -16.97
C PHE A 28 17.73 -14.97 -17.17
N ASP A 29 17.25 -14.66 -18.36
CA ASP A 29 15.83 -14.71 -18.68
C ASP A 29 15.30 -16.14 -18.74
N ALA A 30 16.13 -17.09 -19.19
CA ALA A 30 15.83 -18.51 -19.08
C ALA A 30 15.84 -19.00 -17.62
N ALA A 31 16.81 -18.58 -16.80
CA ALA A 31 16.92 -18.96 -15.40
C ALA A 31 17.48 -17.83 -14.53
N LYS A 32 16.66 -17.32 -13.61
CA LYS A 32 17.02 -16.21 -12.70
C LYS A 32 18.05 -16.62 -11.63
N LYS A 33 18.20 -17.93 -11.39
CA LYS A 33 19.21 -18.51 -10.49
C LYS A 33 20.38 -19.06 -11.30
N LEU A 34 21.59 -18.71 -10.88
CA LEU A 34 22.81 -19.20 -11.52
C LEU A 34 23.25 -20.50 -10.84
N GLU A 35 23.04 -21.62 -11.52
CA GLU A 35 23.54 -22.92 -11.05
C GLU A 35 25.07 -23.01 -11.22
N PRO A 36 25.77 -23.73 -10.31
CA PRO A 36 27.23 -23.83 -10.34
C PRO A 36 27.77 -24.34 -11.66
N GLU A 37 27.14 -25.36 -12.23
CA GLU A 37 27.52 -25.96 -13.52
C GLU A 37 27.34 -24.96 -14.68
N ARG A 38 26.19 -24.30 -14.75
CA ARG A 38 25.91 -23.28 -15.76
C ARG A 38 26.89 -22.10 -15.69
N LYS A 39 27.31 -21.70 -14.49
CA LYS A 39 28.33 -20.66 -14.29
C LYS A 39 29.65 -21.02 -14.95
N PHE A 40 30.12 -22.26 -14.81
CA PHE A 40 31.38 -22.68 -15.42
C PHE A 40 31.25 -22.82 -16.94
N GLN A 41 30.11 -23.26 -17.45
CA GLN A 41 29.82 -23.27 -18.88
C GLN A 41 29.86 -21.86 -19.48
N LEU A 42 29.13 -20.91 -18.88
CA LEU A 42 29.13 -19.50 -19.30
C LEU A 42 30.53 -18.88 -19.23
N ALA A 43 31.32 -19.22 -18.22
CA ALA A 43 32.70 -18.75 -18.08
C ALA A 43 33.56 -19.19 -19.27
N ARG A 44 33.40 -20.44 -19.70
CA ARG A 44 34.11 -21.00 -20.85
C ARG A 44 33.62 -20.43 -22.17
N GLU A 45 32.30 -20.33 -22.35
CA GLU A 45 31.67 -19.79 -23.56
C GLU A 45 32.05 -18.31 -23.80
N LEU A 46 32.07 -17.50 -22.73
CA LEU A 46 32.31 -16.06 -22.82
C LEU A 46 33.77 -15.65 -22.64
N GLY A 47 34.64 -16.58 -22.20
CA GLY A 47 36.02 -16.27 -21.82
C GLY A 47 36.11 -15.35 -20.59
N VAL A 48 35.10 -15.37 -19.72
CA VAL A 48 34.97 -14.49 -18.56
C VAL A 48 35.21 -15.28 -17.27
N PRO A 49 35.98 -14.76 -16.31
CA PRO A 49 36.15 -15.40 -15.01
C PRO A 49 34.82 -15.74 -14.32
N PRO A 50 34.65 -16.96 -13.77
CA PRO A 50 33.40 -17.37 -13.10
C PRO A 50 32.92 -16.41 -12.01
N ARG A 51 33.86 -15.71 -11.35
CA ARG A 51 33.55 -14.68 -10.35
C ARG A 51 32.83 -13.47 -10.96
N GLN A 52 33.23 -13.00 -12.13
CA GLN A 52 32.56 -11.87 -12.79
C GLN A 52 31.13 -12.24 -13.19
N ILE A 53 30.89 -13.46 -13.66
CA ILE A 53 29.54 -13.97 -13.95
C ILE A 53 28.68 -14.00 -12.69
N ALA A 54 29.24 -14.50 -11.57
CA ALA A 54 28.52 -14.52 -10.30
C ALA A 54 28.12 -13.11 -9.82
N ILE A 55 29.05 -12.15 -9.91
CA ILE A 55 28.79 -10.74 -9.57
C ILE A 55 27.74 -10.14 -10.50
N TRP A 56 27.86 -10.37 -11.81
CA TRP A 56 26.89 -9.89 -12.79
C TRP A 56 25.47 -10.41 -12.48
N TYR A 57 25.32 -11.71 -12.19
CA TYR A 57 24.02 -12.29 -11.81
C TYR A 57 23.48 -11.73 -10.49
N GLN A 58 24.34 -11.45 -9.51
CA GLN A 58 23.94 -10.79 -8.26
C GLN A 58 23.38 -9.38 -8.54
N ASN A 59 24.08 -8.60 -9.36
CA ASN A 59 23.66 -7.24 -9.70
C ASN A 59 22.41 -7.22 -10.57
N LYS A 60 22.29 -8.13 -11.54
CA LYS A 60 21.09 -8.28 -12.37
C LYS A 60 19.87 -8.62 -11.50
N ARG A 61 20.01 -9.52 -10.51
CA ARG A 61 18.93 -9.80 -9.54
C ARG A 61 18.58 -8.60 -8.67
N ALA A 62 19.58 -7.85 -8.19
CA ALA A 62 19.34 -6.66 -7.40
C ALA A 62 18.54 -5.61 -8.19
N ARG A 63 18.96 -5.33 -9.44
CA ARG A 63 18.25 -4.42 -10.35
C ARG A 63 16.84 -4.90 -10.66
N TRP A 64 16.67 -6.19 -10.98
CA TRP A 64 15.36 -6.77 -11.25
C TRP A 64 14.43 -6.65 -10.04
N LYS A 65 14.94 -6.88 -8.82
CA LYS A 65 14.16 -6.71 -7.59
C LYS A 65 13.75 -5.24 -7.38
N ASN A 66 14.68 -4.29 -7.58
CA ASN A 66 14.36 -2.86 -7.49
C ASN A 66 13.30 -2.45 -8.51
N GLN A 67 13.45 -2.86 -9.77
CA GLN A 67 12.48 -2.58 -10.82
C GLN A 67 11.09 -3.17 -10.48
N SER A 68 11.03 -4.39 -9.93
CA SER A 68 9.78 -4.96 -9.46
C SER A 68 9.15 -4.12 -8.35
N LEU A 69 9.95 -3.68 -7.37
CA LEU A 69 9.46 -2.83 -6.28
C LEU A 69 8.96 -1.47 -6.76
N GLU A 70 9.62 -0.87 -7.74
CA GLU A 70 9.19 0.39 -8.35
C GLU A 70 7.82 0.24 -9.04
N LEU A 71 7.63 -0.86 -9.78
CA LEU A 71 6.33 -1.17 -10.41
C LEU A 71 5.25 -1.41 -9.36
N ASP A 72 5.56 -2.20 -8.33
CA ASP A 72 4.63 -2.51 -7.24
C ASP A 72 4.23 -1.23 -6.47
N TYR A 73 5.19 -0.36 -6.22
CA TYR A 73 4.96 0.95 -5.60
C TYR A 73 4.04 1.82 -6.45
N GLY A 74 4.30 1.92 -7.76
CA GLY A 74 3.44 2.66 -8.68
C GLY A 74 2.01 2.12 -8.70
N ALA A 75 1.85 0.80 -8.74
CA ALA A 75 0.53 0.16 -8.67
C ALA A 75 -0.19 0.46 -7.34
N LEU A 76 0.54 0.44 -6.22
CA LEU A 76 0.00 0.79 -4.91
C LEU A 76 -0.44 2.26 -4.84
N GLN A 77 0.36 3.16 -5.41
CA GLN A 77 0.03 4.58 -5.46
C GLN A 77 -1.26 4.85 -6.23
N VAL A 78 -1.44 4.24 -7.41
CA VAL A 78 -2.68 4.36 -8.19
C VAL A 78 -3.90 3.88 -7.39
N ARG A 79 -3.76 2.76 -6.66
CA ARG A 79 -4.84 2.23 -5.80
C ARG A 79 -5.16 3.17 -4.64
N LEU A 80 -4.14 3.79 -4.04
CA LEU A 80 -4.33 4.78 -2.98
C LEU A 80 -5.07 6.00 -3.49
N GLU A 81 -4.68 6.54 -4.65
CA GLU A 81 -5.33 7.69 -5.27
C GLU A 81 -6.81 7.40 -5.59
N ALA A 82 -7.11 6.21 -6.13
CA ALA A 82 -8.48 5.77 -6.37
C ALA A 82 -9.29 5.68 -5.06
N ALA A 83 -8.75 5.06 -4.02
CA ALA A 83 -9.42 4.95 -2.72
C ALA A 83 -9.66 6.32 -2.06
N LEU A 84 -8.74 7.28 -2.21
CA LEU A 84 -8.93 8.65 -1.73
C LEU A 84 -10.03 9.38 -2.50
N ALA A 85 -10.14 9.16 -3.81
CA ALA A 85 -11.22 9.71 -4.62
C ALA A 85 -12.59 9.15 -4.19
N ASP A 86 -12.67 7.83 -3.99
CA ASP A 86 -13.88 7.15 -3.52
C ASP A 86 -14.29 7.64 -2.12
N LYS A 87 -13.33 7.75 -1.18
CA LYS A 87 -13.58 8.31 0.15
C LYS A 87 -14.19 9.71 0.06
N LYS A 88 -13.60 10.59 -0.75
CA LYS A 88 -14.09 11.96 -0.93
C LYS A 88 -15.51 11.97 -1.53
N GLN A 89 -15.82 11.03 -2.41
CA GLN A 89 -17.16 10.91 -2.98
C GLN A 89 -18.16 10.45 -1.92
N LEU A 90 -17.83 9.43 -1.14
CA LEU A 90 -18.66 8.93 -0.04
C LEU A 90 -18.89 10.01 1.02
N GLU A 91 -17.90 10.83 1.36
CA GLU A 91 -18.06 11.94 2.29
C GLU A 91 -19.14 12.94 1.82
N LYS A 92 -19.15 13.27 0.52
CA LYS A 92 -20.19 14.13 -0.06
C LYS A 92 -21.57 13.48 -0.02
N GLU A 93 -21.66 12.20 -0.31
CA GLU A 93 -22.91 11.44 -0.26
C GLU A 93 -23.47 11.40 1.16
N VAL A 94 -22.61 11.15 2.16
CA VAL A 94 -22.96 11.20 3.57
C VAL A 94 -23.49 12.58 3.96
N ASP A 95 -22.82 13.65 3.56
CA ASP A 95 -23.27 15.01 3.87
C ASP A 95 -24.61 15.35 3.20
N SER A 96 -24.82 14.92 1.95
CA SER A 96 -26.09 15.08 1.24
C SER A 96 -27.23 14.35 1.97
N LEU A 97 -27.01 13.07 2.31
CA LEU A 97 -27.99 12.24 3.00
C LEU A 97 -28.31 12.79 4.39
N ARG A 98 -27.31 13.30 5.13
CA ARG A 98 -27.54 14.00 6.41
C ARG A 98 -28.41 15.25 6.22
N GLY A 99 -28.18 16.00 5.15
CA GLY A 99 -29.02 17.15 4.79
C GLY A 99 -30.46 16.77 4.46
N GLU A 100 -30.67 15.70 3.71
CA GLU A 100 -31.99 15.15 3.39
C GLU A 100 -32.73 14.68 4.65
N LEU A 101 -32.04 13.91 5.50
CA LEU A 101 -32.61 13.42 6.76
C LEU A 101 -33.06 14.58 7.65
N LYS A 102 -32.24 15.64 7.75
CA LYS A 102 -32.60 16.84 8.50
C LYS A 102 -33.86 17.51 7.94
N ARG A 103 -33.94 17.70 6.61
CA ARG A 103 -35.14 18.28 5.97
C ARG A 103 -36.40 17.45 6.21
N ALA A 104 -36.29 16.12 6.11
CA ALA A 104 -37.40 15.21 6.37
C ALA A 104 -37.85 15.29 7.84
N HIS A 105 -36.90 15.34 8.78
CA HIS A 105 -37.18 15.51 10.20
C HIS A 105 -37.88 16.85 10.49
N ASP A 106 -37.39 17.95 9.92
CA ASP A 106 -37.99 19.29 10.08
C ASP A 106 -39.42 19.33 9.49
N MET A 107 -39.65 18.68 8.35
CA MET A 107 -40.98 18.57 7.73
C MET A 107 -41.95 17.76 8.60
N LEU A 108 -41.53 16.61 9.11
CA LEU A 108 -42.34 15.77 10.02
C LEU A 108 -42.66 16.51 11.32
N PHE A 109 -41.69 17.24 11.87
CA PHE A 109 -41.89 18.07 13.05
C PHE A 109 -42.93 19.17 12.81
N GLY A 110 -42.83 19.88 11.68
CA GLY A 110 -43.80 20.90 11.28
C GLY A 110 -45.22 20.35 11.10
N LEU A 111 -45.37 19.19 10.45
CA LEU A 111 -46.67 18.52 10.29
C LEU A 111 -47.29 18.14 11.64
N ARG A 112 -46.50 17.59 12.56
CA ARG A 112 -46.95 17.27 13.93
C ARG A 112 -47.41 18.53 14.67
N GLN A 113 -46.68 19.64 14.54
CA GLN A 113 -47.03 20.90 15.19
C GLN A 113 -48.31 21.52 14.62
N ALA A 114 -48.49 21.49 13.30
CA ALA A 114 -49.71 21.95 12.64
C ALA A 114 -50.94 21.11 13.06
N GLN A 115 -50.77 19.79 13.18
CA GLN A 115 -51.82 18.90 13.68
C GLN A 115 -52.19 19.19 15.15
N ALA A 116 -51.19 19.51 15.98
CA ALA A 116 -51.40 19.92 17.37
C ALA A 116 -52.10 21.30 17.50
N GLN A 117 -51.90 22.23 16.56
CA GLN A 117 -52.62 23.52 16.54
C GLN A 117 -54.06 23.39 16.01
N ALA A 118 -54.33 22.46 15.10
CA ALA A 118 -55.67 22.20 14.59
C ALA A 118 -56.61 21.62 15.69
N CYS A 119 -56.09 20.85 16.64
CA CYS A 119 -56.91 20.30 17.74
C CYS A 119 -57.23 21.30 18.86
N VAL A 120 -56.48 22.40 19.04
CA VAL A 120 -56.81 23.46 20.02
C VAL A 120 -57.80 24.51 19.50
N SER A 121 -58.11 24.51 18.21
CA SER A 121 -59.05 25.45 17.57
C SER A 121 -60.39 24.83 17.18
N ALA A 122 -60.61 23.54 17.46
CA ALA A 122 -61.91 22.88 17.29
C ALA A 122 -62.89 23.28 18.41
N PRO A 123 -64.18 23.57 18.10
CA PRO A 123 -65.17 23.87 19.13
C PRO A 123 -65.34 22.68 20.10
N PRO A 124 -65.66 22.91 21.40
CA PRO A 124 -65.86 21.85 22.37
C PRO A 124 -67.18 21.13 22.07
N GLY A 125 -67.15 20.20 21.12
CA GLY A 125 -68.33 19.43 20.74
C GLY A 125 -68.14 18.80 19.37
N SER A 126 -67.93 17.48 19.38
CA SER A 126 -67.82 16.58 18.23
C SER A 126 -66.42 16.42 17.65
N CYS A 127 -65.71 15.39 18.12
CA CYS A 127 -65.01 14.38 17.30
C CYS A 127 -64.77 13.14 18.17
N LEU A 128 -65.45 12.03 17.83
CA LEU A 128 -65.18 10.70 18.35
C LEU A 128 -63.83 10.22 17.79
N SER A 129 -62.75 10.39 18.55
CA SER A 129 -61.50 9.68 18.28
C SER A 129 -61.28 8.67 19.39
N SER A 130 -61.53 7.40 19.08
CA SER A 130 -61.16 6.26 19.91
C SER A 130 -59.64 6.24 20.04
N CYS A 131 -59.12 6.85 21.10
CA CYS A 131 -57.76 6.59 21.57
C CYS A 131 -57.76 5.16 22.11
N CYS A 132 -57.09 4.26 21.38
CA CYS A 132 -56.81 2.92 21.87
C CYS A 132 -55.85 3.01 23.05
N ASP A 133 -56.23 2.31 24.11
CA ASP A 133 -55.65 2.25 25.43
C ASP A 133 -54.20 1.72 25.46
N GLU A 134 -53.57 2.03 26.58
CA GLU A 134 -52.18 1.84 26.95
C GLU A 134 -51.69 0.39 26.89
N GLY A 135 -50.57 0.19 26.20
CA GLY A 135 -49.69 -0.94 26.41
C GLY A 135 -48.50 -0.53 27.28
N ALA A 136 -48.70 -0.47 28.60
CA ALA A 136 -47.62 -0.38 29.56
C ALA A 136 -46.83 -1.70 29.59
N GLY A 137 -45.79 -1.77 28.75
CA GLY A 137 -44.77 -2.82 28.79
C GLY A 137 -43.47 -2.25 29.36
N SER A 138 -43.36 -2.18 30.68
CA SER A 138 -42.07 -2.03 31.35
C SER A 138 -41.28 -3.33 31.23
N SER A 139 -40.23 -3.32 30.43
CA SER A 139 -39.06 -4.19 30.64
C SER A 139 -37.79 -3.34 30.57
N PRO A 140 -36.97 -3.34 31.63
CA PRO A 140 -35.68 -2.68 31.63
C PRO A 140 -34.68 -3.60 30.94
N ASN A 141 -34.30 -3.27 29.71
CA ASN A 141 -33.09 -3.82 29.11
C ASN A 141 -32.07 -2.69 29.02
N GLU A 142 -31.16 -2.69 29.97
CA GLU A 142 -29.72 -2.41 29.84
C GLU A 142 -29.33 -1.56 28.62
N ASP A 143 -29.35 -0.24 28.76
CA ASP A 143 -28.58 0.64 27.89
C ASP A 143 -27.24 0.95 28.58
N VAL A 144 -26.28 0.07 28.28
CA VAL A 144 -24.86 0.36 28.38
C VAL A 144 -24.60 1.61 27.55
N GLY A 145 -24.46 2.74 28.24
CA GLY A 145 -23.97 3.97 27.65
C GLY A 145 -22.57 3.75 27.08
N CYS A 146 -22.48 3.50 25.78
CA CYS A 146 -21.31 3.86 25.00
C CYS A 146 -21.62 5.19 24.31
N SER A 147 -21.41 6.26 25.08
CA SER A 147 -21.17 7.58 24.52
C SER A 147 -19.85 7.52 23.74
N ALA A 148 -19.91 7.05 22.49
CA ALA A 148 -18.87 7.30 21.52
C ALA A 148 -19.01 8.76 21.07
N THR A 149 -18.56 9.66 21.95
CA THR A 149 -18.00 10.94 21.54
C THR A 149 -17.04 10.65 20.40
N TRP A 150 -17.36 11.09 19.18
CA TRP A 150 -16.41 11.22 18.09
C TRP A 150 -15.44 12.36 18.43
N GLN A 151 -14.69 12.17 19.51
CA GLN A 151 -13.53 12.98 19.82
C GLN A 151 -12.40 12.44 18.95
N ASN A 152 -12.02 13.28 17.99
CA ASN A 152 -10.68 13.38 17.40
C ASN A 152 -9.66 12.38 17.99
N GLY A 153 -9.38 11.30 17.27
CA GLY A 153 -8.52 10.23 17.78
C GLY A 153 -7.87 9.34 16.72
N ASP A 154 -7.79 9.73 15.45
CA ASP A 154 -7.25 8.87 14.38
C ASP A 154 -5.83 9.25 13.94
N ALA A 155 -4.98 9.66 14.89
CA ALA A 155 -3.54 9.84 14.62
C ALA A 155 -2.70 8.61 14.99
N LEU A 156 -3.21 7.69 15.84
CA LEU A 156 -2.42 6.59 16.39
C LEU A 156 -2.65 5.23 15.71
N GLN A 157 -3.75 5.06 14.97
CA GLN A 157 -4.04 3.78 14.33
C GLN A 157 -3.19 3.53 13.06
N PHE A 158 -2.71 4.60 12.43
CA PHE A 158 -1.85 4.49 11.23
C PHE A 158 -0.42 4.02 11.59
N GLU A 159 0.11 4.48 12.73
CA GLU A 159 1.42 4.07 13.25
C GLU A 159 1.42 2.61 13.72
N GLU A 160 0.34 2.13 14.36
CA GLU A 160 0.23 0.72 14.77
C GLU A 160 0.10 -0.23 13.58
N LEU A 161 -0.64 0.15 12.52
CA LEU A 161 -0.73 -0.63 11.28
C LEU A 161 0.61 -0.67 10.53
N TYR A 162 1.38 0.42 10.55
CA TYR A 162 2.72 0.48 9.98
C TYR A 162 3.73 -0.37 10.78
N ALA A 163 3.64 -0.37 12.12
CA ALA A 163 4.46 -1.22 12.98
C ALA A 163 4.20 -2.72 12.75
N CYS A 164 2.95 -3.12 12.52
CA CYS A 164 2.60 -4.50 12.18
C CYS A 164 3.12 -4.96 10.80
N LEU A 165 3.18 -4.05 9.82
CA LEU A 165 3.67 -4.36 8.48
C LEU A 165 5.21 -4.41 8.42
N MET A 166 5.90 -3.59 9.22
CA MET A 166 7.37 -3.44 9.17
C MET A 166 8.15 -4.39 10.11
N LEU A 167 7.50 -5.01 11.11
CA LEU A 167 8.14 -5.93 12.06
C LEU A 167 7.93 -7.43 11.75
N GLY A 168 7.46 -7.75 10.54
CA GLY A 168 7.34 -9.12 10.03
C GLY A 168 8.70 -9.77 9.71
N ALA A 169 9.14 -10.60 10.65
CA ALA A 169 10.23 -11.58 10.59
C ALA A 169 10.87 -11.90 9.21
N GLY A 170 12.12 -11.48 9.06
CA GLY A 170 13.04 -11.96 8.03
C GLY A 170 14.49 -11.71 8.45
N ARG A 171 14.99 -12.46 9.44
CA ARG A 171 16.44 -12.55 9.70
C ARG A 171 17.12 -13.09 8.44
N GLY A 172 17.73 -12.18 7.69
CA GLY A 172 18.60 -12.47 6.58
C GLY A 172 19.57 -11.31 6.44
N SER A 173 20.62 -11.33 7.27
CA SER A 173 21.75 -10.42 7.18
C SER A 173 22.18 -10.29 5.73
N ASN A 174 22.10 -9.09 5.14
CA ASN A 174 22.92 -8.66 4.02
C ASN A 174 22.87 -7.11 3.97
N SER A 175 24.00 -6.55 4.38
CA SER A 175 24.43 -5.15 4.29
C SER A 175 23.73 -4.31 3.22
N CYS A 176 23.11 -3.20 3.64
CA CYS A 176 22.71 -2.08 2.79
C CYS A 176 23.90 -1.62 1.93
N GLY A 177 23.76 -1.71 0.61
CA GLY A 177 24.61 -0.98 -0.32
C GLY A 177 24.18 0.49 -0.38
N PRO A 178 25.07 1.40 -0.80
CA PRO A 178 24.78 2.83 -0.77
C PRO A 178 23.68 3.20 -1.78
N ILE A 179 22.79 4.09 -1.32
CA ILE A 179 21.78 4.80 -2.11
C ILE A 179 22.52 5.62 -3.18
N ILE A 180 22.20 5.40 -4.45
CA ILE A 180 22.72 6.18 -5.57
C ILE A 180 21.66 7.22 -5.93
N PRO A 181 21.99 8.53 -5.94
CA PRO A 181 21.01 9.57 -6.24
C PRO A 181 20.60 9.55 -7.71
N ASP A 182 19.33 9.89 -7.94
CA ASP A 182 18.70 9.98 -9.25
C ASP A 182 19.47 10.88 -10.22
N GLY A 183 19.68 10.38 -11.44
CA GLY A 183 20.21 11.17 -12.57
C GLY A 183 21.46 10.62 -13.26
N VAL A 184 21.96 9.43 -12.90
CA VAL A 184 23.12 8.82 -13.58
C VAL A 184 22.68 7.67 -14.49
N ASN A 185 22.99 7.80 -15.78
CA ASN A 185 22.68 6.85 -16.85
C ASN A 185 23.16 5.43 -16.47
N GLU A 186 22.27 4.44 -16.55
CA GLU A 186 22.49 3.04 -16.09
C GLU A 186 23.68 2.32 -16.77
N ARG A 187 24.21 2.92 -17.84
CA ARG A 187 25.39 2.49 -18.59
C ARG A 187 26.73 2.85 -17.93
N ASP A 188 26.72 3.76 -16.96
CA ASP A 188 27.94 4.33 -16.38
C ASP A 188 28.47 3.57 -15.16
N PHE A 189 27.62 2.80 -14.48
CA PHE A 189 28.04 2.01 -13.31
C PHE A 189 28.82 0.75 -13.64
N TRP A 190 28.96 0.44 -14.92
CA TRP A 190 29.80 -0.63 -15.41
C TRP A 190 30.75 -0.15 -16.49
N VAL A 191 31.23 1.10 -16.42
CA VAL A 191 32.45 1.61 -17.10
C VAL A 191 33.70 1.31 -16.30
#